data_AF-A0A9D9HYI4-F1
#
_entry.id   AF-A0A9D9HYI4-F1
#
_cell.length_a   1.000
_cell.length_b   1.000
_cell.length_c   1.000
_cell.angle_alpha   90.00
_cell.angle_beta   90.00
_cell.angle_gamma   90.00
#
_symmetry.space_group_name_H-M   'P 1'
#
loop_
_entity.id
_entity.type
_entity.pdbx_description
1 polymer ?
#
loop_
_entity_poly.entity_id
_entity_poly.type
_entity_poly.pdbx_seq_one_letter_code
_entity_poly.pdbx_strand_id
1 'polypeptide(L)'
;MNNIENNNLENKQAKSKWNIRKILLVVLPILAIVFAFSSHGSLSSQVSTLTKENSNLKESNTALQNEITSLSSEVSEYETTLSSKDSEISDLQSQIDEIQEYKDSYTQLETNYKKLKTNFTSLKSKNTILQKKYKSLESKNTNLQKKYKTLESKNSSLQEQLNSYDSDHASSYSISSIDDSSVDDDFSYEVYKTRTGSKYHKSGCRYLSQSKIGISESDAIAQGLTPCSVCNP
;
A
#
# COMPACT_ATOMS: atom_id res chain seq x y z
N MET A 1 80.21 -105.28 -82.03
CA MET A 1 79.95 -105.67 -80.63
C MET A 1 79.25 -104.57 -79.80
N ASN A 2 78.62 -103.52 -80.37
CA ASN A 2 78.19 -102.34 -79.58
C ASN A 2 76.67 -102.11 -79.44
N ASN A 3 75.81 -103.12 -79.62
CA ASN A 3 74.34 -102.90 -79.69
C ASN A 3 73.55 -103.32 -78.44
N ILE A 4 74.21 -103.59 -77.31
CA ILE A 4 73.53 -104.08 -76.08
C ILE A 4 73.61 -103.06 -74.92
N GLU A 5 74.58 -102.14 -74.89
CA GLU A 5 74.73 -101.18 -73.77
C GLU A 5 73.89 -99.89 -73.90
N ASN A 6 73.66 -99.36 -75.12
CA ASN A 6 72.90 -98.11 -75.30
C ASN A 6 71.40 -98.26 -74.99
N ASN A 7 70.81 -99.43 -75.27
CA ASN A 7 69.42 -99.71 -74.92
C ASN A 7 69.19 -99.80 -73.40
N ASN A 8 70.25 -100.03 -72.60
CA ASN A 8 70.16 -100.11 -71.15
C ASN A 8 70.32 -98.72 -70.48
N LEU A 9 71.12 -97.83 -71.05
CA LEU A 9 71.32 -96.46 -70.56
C LEU A 9 70.13 -95.54 -70.88
N GLU A 10 69.58 -95.59 -72.10
CA GLU A 10 68.36 -94.83 -72.46
C GLU A 10 67.15 -95.32 -71.68
N ASN A 11 67.02 -96.63 -71.46
CA ASN A 11 65.95 -97.21 -70.65
C ASN A 11 66.09 -96.86 -69.16
N LYS A 12 67.33 -96.81 -68.62
CA LYS A 12 67.59 -96.32 -67.25
C LYS A 12 67.30 -94.82 -67.11
N GLN A 13 67.68 -93.98 -68.08
CA GLN A 13 67.38 -92.54 -68.05
C GLN A 13 65.88 -92.27 -68.20
N ALA A 14 65.20 -92.94 -69.12
CA ALA A 14 63.75 -92.83 -69.29
C ALA A 14 62.97 -93.34 -68.07
N LYS A 15 63.39 -94.48 -67.48
CA LYS A 15 62.83 -94.98 -66.21
C LYS A 15 63.10 -94.03 -65.04
N SER A 16 64.28 -93.42 -64.95
CA SER A 16 64.58 -92.45 -63.88
C SER A 16 63.76 -91.16 -64.02
N LYS A 17 63.61 -90.63 -65.25
CA LYS A 17 62.77 -89.46 -65.53
C LYS A 17 61.29 -89.76 -65.28
N TRP A 18 60.83 -90.95 -65.63
CA TRP A 18 59.47 -91.42 -65.35
C TRP A 18 59.23 -91.62 -63.85
N ASN A 19 60.21 -92.17 -63.13
CA ASN A 19 60.16 -92.31 -61.67
C ASN A 19 60.21 -90.96 -60.96
N ILE A 20 61.05 -90.02 -61.39
CA ILE A 20 61.12 -88.66 -60.84
C ILE A 20 59.82 -87.89 -61.12
N ARG A 21 59.25 -87.97 -62.33
CA ARG A 21 57.93 -87.38 -62.63
C ARG A 21 56.82 -87.98 -61.77
N LYS A 22 56.85 -89.29 -61.52
CA LYS A 22 55.89 -89.97 -60.63
C LYS A 22 56.06 -89.54 -59.18
N ILE A 23 57.30 -89.42 -58.71
CA ILE A 23 57.61 -88.93 -57.35
C ILE A 23 57.13 -87.47 -57.22
N LEU A 24 57.43 -86.60 -58.19
CA LEU A 24 56.94 -85.21 -58.19
C LEU A 24 55.41 -85.13 -58.24
N LEU A 25 54.73 -85.96 -59.05
CA LEU A 25 53.26 -86.01 -59.12
C LEU A 25 52.61 -86.46 -57.80
N VAL A 26 53.33 -87.18 -56.93
CA VAL A 26 52.83 -87.62 -55.62
C VAL A 26 53.27 -86.64 -54.51
N VAL A 27 54.51 -86.15 -54.55
CA VAL A 27 55.10 -85.33 -53.49
C VAL A 27 54.64 -83.88 -53.54
N LEU A 28 54.47 -83.27 -54.73
CA LEU A 28 53.94 -81.90 -54.85
C LEU A 28 52.55 -81.73 -54.25
N PRO A 29 51.55 -82.59 -54.55
CA PRO A 29 50.24 -82.46 -53.91
C PRO A 29 50.32 -82.72 -52.42
N ILE A 30 51.17 -83.64 -51.94
CA ILE A 30 51.38 -83.85 -50.50
C ILE A 30 51.98 -82.61 -49.82
N LEU A 31 53.00 -81.97 -50.42
CA LEU A 31 53.59 -80.73 -49.92
C LEU A 31 52.60 -79.56 -49.94
N ALA A 32 51.78 -79.45 -51.00
CA ALA A 32 50.71 -78.47 -51.09
C ALA A 32 49.63 -78.71 -50.02
N ILE A 33 49.28 -79.96 -49.74
CA ILE A 33 48.36 -80.36 -48.67
C ILE A 33 48.98 -80.01 -47.31
N VAL A 34 50.24 -80.32 -47.05
CA VAL A 34 50.93 -80.00 -45.78
C VAL A 34 51.04 -78.50 -45.56
N PHE A 35 51.35 -77.73 -46.61
CA PHE A 35 51.37 -76.26 -46.56
C PHE A 35 49.96 -75.68 -46.36
N ALA A 36 48.93 -76.26 -47.00
CA ALA A 36 47.52 -75.90 -46.79
C ALA A 36 47.02 -76.24 -45.38
N PHE A 37 47.51 -77.33 -44.78
CA PHE A 37 47.18 -77.75 -43.40
C PHE A 37 47.84 -76.86 -42.34
N SER A 38 49.10 -76.47 -42.53
CA SER A 38 49.82 -75.58 -41.60
C SER A 38 49.30 -74.14 -41.66
N SER A 39 48.96 -73.64 -42.84
CA SER A 39 48.28 -72.33 -43.00
C SER A 39 46.84 -72.35 -42.46
N HIS A 40 46.12 -73.48 -42.56
CA HIS A 40 44.82 -73.66 -41.89
C HIS A 40 44.90 -73.58 -40.36
N GLY A 41 45.94 -74.17 -39.75
CA GLY A 41 46.13 -74.13 -38.30
C GLY A 41 46.27 -72.69 -37.76
N SER A 42 47.07 -71.86 -38.43
CA SER A 42 47.24 -70.44 -38.09
C SER A 42 45.96 -69.63 -38.26
N LEU A 43 45.24 -69.84 -39.38
CA LEU A 43 43.99 -69.13 -39.66
C LEU A 43 42.89 -69.52 -38.66
N SER A 44 42.79 -70.80 -38.31
CA SER A 44 41.87 -71.30 -37.29
C SER A 44 42.14 -70.68 -35.91
N SER A 45 43.42 -70.52 -35.53
CA SER A 45 43.78 -69.82 -34.28
C SER A 45 43.35 -68.36 -34.29
N GLN A 46 43.54 -67.64 -35.40
CA GLN A 46 43.10 -66.25 -35.53
C GLN A 46 41.57 -66.12 -35.44
N VAL A 47 40.83 -67.01 -36.09
CA VAL A 47 39.36 -67.05 -36.01
C VAL A 47 38.89 -67.29 -34.57
N SER A 48 39.55 -68.20 -33.84
CA SER A 48 39.25 -68.45 -32.42
C SER A 48 39.48 -67.22 -31.55
N THR A 49 40.62 -66.54 -31.72
CA THR A 49 40.93 -65.30 -30.99
C THR A 49 39.91 -64.19 -31.29
N LEU A 50 39.63 -63.93 -32.58
CA LEU A 50 38.65 -62.93 -33.00
C LEU A 50 37.23 -63.25 -32.50
N THR A 51 36.88 -64.54 -32.43
CA THR A 51 35.58 -64.98 -31.88
C THR A 51 35.49 -64.62 -30.40
N LYS A 52 36.57 -64.85 -29.64
CA LYS A 52 36.64 -64.51 -28.21
C LYS A 52 36.59 -63.00 -28.00
N GLU A 53 37.35 -62.22 -28.77
CA GLU A 53 37.31 -60.76 -28.72
C GLU A 53 35.91 -60.21 -29.05
N ASN A 54 35.24 -60.75 -30.07
CA ASN A 54 33.86 -60.37 -30.40
C ASN A 54 32.87 -60.70 -29.27
N SER A 55 33.04 -61.84 -28.58
CA SER A 55 32.23 -62.17 -27.40
C SER A 55 32.43 -61.12 -26.30
N ASN A 56 33.69 -60.82 -25.97
CA ASN A 56 34.03 -59.84 -24.93
C ASN A 56 33.52 -58.42 -25.28
N LEU A 57 33.63 -58.01 -26.54
CA LEU A 57 33.11 -56.72 -27.03
C LEU A 57 31.58 -56.67 -26.92
N LYS A 58 30.90 -57.79 -27.23
CA LYS A 58 29.43 -57.88 -27.10
C LYS A 58 28.98 -57.77 -25.64
N GLU A 59 29.71 -58.40 -24.72
CA GLU A 59 29.48 -58.29 -23.28
C GLU A 59 29.69 -56.84 -22.81
N SER A 60 30.79 -56.19 -23.21
CA SER A 60 31.06 -54.78 -22.88
C SER A 60 29.98 -53.84 -23.43
N ASN A 61 29.53 -54.03 -24.68
CA ASN A 61 28.45 -53.22 -25.25
C ASN A 61 27.15 -53.38 -24.46
N THR A 62 26.84 -54.59 -24.01
CA THR A 62 25.66 -54.83 -23.19
C THR A 62 25.77 -54.12 -21.84
N ALA A 63 26.95 -54.15 -21.21
CA ALA A 63 27.20 -53.43 -19.96
C ALA A 63 27.05 -51.90 -20.13
N LEU A 64 27.64 -51.33 -21.18
CA LEU A 64 27.53 -49.90 -21.49
C LEU A 64 26.09 -49.49 -21.80
N GLN A 65 25.31 -50.32 -22.49
CA GLN A 65 23.88 -50.05 -22.72
C GLN A 65 23.08 -49.99 -21.42
N ASN A 66 23.38 -50.88 -20.47
CA ASN A 66 22.75 -50.87 -19.16
C ASN A 66 23.12 -49.60 -18.37
N GLU A 67 24.39 -49.20 -18.42
CA GLU A 67 24.87 -47.98 -17.78
C GLU A 67 24.20 -46.73 -18.37
N ILE A 68 24.08 -46.64 -19.70
CA ILE A 68 23.36 -45.56 -20.39
C ILE A 68 21.90 -45.50 -19.94
N THR A 69 21.24 -46.65 -19.82
CA THR A 69 19.84 -46.72 -19.39
C THR A 69 19.67 -46.28 -17.93
N SER A 70 20.61 -46.67 -17.06
CA SER A 70 20.64 -46.24 -15.66
C SER A 70 20.84 -44.73 -15.55
N LEU A 71 21.86 -44.20 -16.24
CA LEU A 71 22.15 -42.76 -16.25
C LEU A 71 20.99 -41.94 -16.84
N SER A 72 20.36 -42.43 -17.90
CA SER A 72 19.18 -41.77 -18.47
C SER A 72 18.01 -41.70 -17.49
N SER A 73 17.85 -42.73 -16.64
CA SER A 73 16.81 -42.75 -15.62
C SER A 73 17.12 -41.74 -14.50
N GLU A 74 18.39 -41.67 -14.08
CA GLU A 74 18.86 -40.71 -13.08
C GLU A 74 18.71 -39.26 -13.56
N VAL A 75 19.04 -38.97 -14.83
CA VAL A 75 18.83 -37.65 -15.43
C VAL A 75 17.34 -37.25 -15.39
N SER A 76 16.44 -38.17 -15.75
CA SER A 76 15.01 -37.91 -15.70
C SER A 76 14.53 -37.61 -14.28
N GLU A 77 15.08 -38.30 -13.27
CA GLU A 77 14.77 -38.02 -11.87
C GLU A 77 15.27 -36.63 -11.44
N TYR A 78 16.49 -36.24 -11.82
CA TYR A 78 17.00 -34.89 -11.55
C TYR A 78 16.19 -33.79 -12.24
N GLU A 79 15.73 -34.01 -13.47
CA GLU A 79 14.85 -33.07 -14.17
C GLU A 79 13.52 -32.85 -13.43
N THR A 80 12.90 -33.93 -12.94
CA THR A 80 11.66 -33.81 -12.15
C THR A 80 11.89 -33.08 -10.82
N THR A 81 13.03 -33.35 -10.17
CA THR A 81 13.42 -32.68 -8.93
C THR A 81 13.65 -31.18 -9.14
N LEU A 82 14.34 -30.81 -10.23
CA LEU A 82 14.54 -29.41 -10.59
C LEU A 82 13.21 -28.69 -10.83
N SER A 83 12.29 -29.30 -11.58
CA SER A 83 10.97 -28.72 -11.84
C SER A 83 10.17 -28.52 -10.54
N SER A 84 10.24 -29.46 -9.60
CA SER A 84 9.63 -29.30 -8.28
C SER A 84 10.28 -28.16 -7.49
N LYS A 85 11.61 -28.00 -7.55
CA LYS A 85 12.33 -26.92 -6.85
C LYS A 85 12.06 -25.56 -7.47
N ASP A 86 11.92 -25.47 -8.79
CA ASP A 86 11.53 -24.23 -9.47
C ASP A 86 10.13 -23.78 -9.06
N SER A 87 9.21 -24.74 -8.90
CA SER A 87 7.86 -24.45 -8.39
C SER A 87 7.90 -23.94 -6.95
N GLU A 88 8.68 -24.58 -6.09
CA GLU A 88 8.88 -24.15 -4.69
C GLU A 88 9.50 -22.74 -4.60
N ILE A 89 10.48 -22.43 -5.46
CA ILE A 89 11.10 -21.11 -5.54
C ILE A 89 10.07 -20.04 -5.96
N SER A 90 9.22 -20.35 -6.94
CA SER A 90 8.15 -19.45 -7.40
C SER A 90 7.13 -19.16 -6.31
N ASP A 91 6.75 -20.18 -5.54
CA ASP A 91 5.82 -20.03 -4.41
C ASP A 91 6.43 -19.19 -3.28
N LEU A 92 7.71 -19.40 -2.97
CA LEU A 92 8.44 -18.62 -1.97
C LEU A 92 8.61 -17.16 -2.41
N GLN A 93 8.85 -16.90 -3.69
CA GLN A 93 8.92 -15.54 -4.23
C GLN A 93 7.57 -14.81 -4.09
N SER A 94 6.47 -15.50 -4.39
CA SER A 94 5.12 -14.94 -4.21
C SER A 94 4.85 -14.58 -2.73
N GLN A 95 5.27 -15.42 -1.79
CA GLN A 95 5.14 -15.14 -0.35
C GLN A 95 6.00 -13.94 0.08
N ILE A 96 7.21 -13.79 -0.47
CA ILE A 96 8.09 -12.64 -0.20
C ILE A 96 7.43 -11.34 -0.67
N ASP A 97 6.82 -11.35 -1.85
CA ASP A 97 6.13 -10.18 -2.40
C ASP A 97 4.94 -9.76 -1.52
N GLU A 98 4.15 -10.72 -1.03
CA GLU A 98 3.04 -10.44 -0.10
C GLU A 98 3.54 -9.83 1.22
N ILE A 99 4.63 -10.37 1.79
CA ILE A 99 5.25 -9.84 3.01
C ILE A 99 5.74 -8.40 2.79
N GLN A 100 6.27 -8.10 1.61
CA GLN A 100 6.75 -6.77 1.28
C GLN A 100 5.60 -5.75 1.21
N GLU A 101 4.42 -6.16 0.72
CA GLU A 101 3.21 -5.32 0.73
C GLU A 101 2.73 -5.03 2.17
N TYR A 102 2.71 -6.04 3.05
CA TYR A 102 2.36 -5.83 4.47
C TYR A 102 3.33 -4.87 5.17
N LYS A 103 4.62 -4.94 4.84
CA LYS A 103 5.64 -4.03 5.40
C LYS A 103 5.34 -2.58 5.02
N ASP A 104 4.98 -2.32 3.77
CA ASP A 104 4.65 -0.97 3.30
C ASP A 104 3.38 -0.44 4.00
N SER A 105 2.35 -1.27 4.14
CA SER A 105 1.14 -0.95 4.91
C SER A 105 1.46 -0.57 6.37
N TYR A 106 2.36 -1.31 7.02
CA TYR A 106 2.81 -1.02 8.38
C TYR A 106 3.49 0.36 8.50
N THR A 107 4.35 0.72 7.56
CA THR A 107 5.02 2.03 7.57
C THR A 107 4.03 3.20 7.41
N GLN A 108 2.99 3.01 6.59
CA GLN A 108 1.92 3.99 6.41
C GLN A 108 1.10 4.15 7.71
N LEU A 109 0.80 3.04 8.38
CA LEU A 109 0.11 3.04 9.67
C LEU A 109 0.93 3.77 10.75
N GLU A 110 2.23 3.53 10.81
CA GLU A 110 3.13 4.22 11.75
C GLU A 110 3.15 5.73 11.53
N THR A 111 3.18 6.15 10.25
CA THR A 111 3.10 7.58 9.87
C THR A 111 1.79 8.21 10.32
N ASN A 112 0.67 7.51 10.12
CA ASN A 112 -0.65 7.97 10.55
C ASN A 112 -0.74 8.07 12.08
N TYR A 113 -0.18 7.11 12.80
CA TYR A 113 -0.11 7.15 14.26
C TYR A 113 0.67 8.38 14.77
N LYS A 114 1.81 8.70 14.16
CA LYS A 114 2.60 9.90 14.50
C LYS A 114 1.82 11.20 14.27
N LYS A 115 1.09 11.29 13.15
CA LYS A 115 0.19 12.44 12.87
C LYS A 115 -0.92 12.55 13.91
N LEU A 116 -1.58 11.43 14.23
CA LEU A 116 -2.66 11.39 15.22
C LEU A 116 -2.18 11.79 16.61
N LYS A 117 -1.01 11.29 17.03
CA LYS A 117 -0.37 11.67 18.31
C LYS A 117 -0.10 13.16 18.40
N THR A 118 0.41 13.75 17.32
CA THR A 118 0.66 15.21 17.24
C THR A 118 -0.66 15.99 17.36
N ASN A 119 -1.70 15.58 16.62
CA ASN A 119 -3.01 16.21 16.71
C ASN A 119 -3.61 16.14 18.13
N PHE A 120 -3.50 14.98 18.79
CA PHE A 120 -3.96 14.80 20.15
C PHE A 120 -3.25 15.77 21.13
N THR A 121 -1.93 15.91 21.03
CA THR A 121 -1.19 16.85 21.89
C THR A 121 -1.60 18.30 21.65
N SER A 122 -1.81 18.70 20.40
CA SER A 122 -2.30 20.05 20.04
C SER A 122 -3.71 20.31 20.60
N LEU A 123 -4.62 19.34 20.44
CA LEU A 123 -5.98 19.45 20.95
C LEU A 123 -6.02 19.52 22.48
N LYS A 124 -5.18 18.72 23.16
CA LYS A 124 -5.02 18.76 24.62
C LYS A 124 -4.61 20.15 25.10
N SER A 125 -3.60 20.75 24.47
CA SER A 125 -3.15 22.12 24.80
C SER A 125 -4.24 23.17 24.56
N LYS A 126 -4.96 23.09 23.43
CA LYS A 126 -6.10 23.98 23.14
C LYS A 126 -7.19 23.85 24.20
N ASN A 127 -7.52 22.64 24.64
CA ASN A 127 -8.50 22.41 25.69
C ASN A 127 -8.08 23.05 27.02
N THR A 128 -6.80 22.91 27.42
CA THR A 128 -6.27 23.57 28.62
C THR A 128 -6.38 25.09 28.54
N ILE A 129 -6.11 25.68 27.37
CA ILE A 129 -6.27 27.13 27.15
C ILE A 129 -7.74 27.54 27.26
N LEU A 130 -8.65 26.77 26.64
CA LEU A 130 -10.08 27.07 26.66
C LEU A 130 -10.64 27.01 28.09
N GLN A 131 -10.24 26.02 28.89
CA GLN A 131 -10.60 25.92 30.30
C GLN A 131 -10.14 27.14 31.11
N LYS A 132 -8.91 27.63 30.88
CA LYS A 132 -8.41 28.85 31.53
C LYS A 132 -9.24 30.07 31.14
N LYS A 133 -9.57 30.22 29.85
CA LYS A 133 -10.43 31.30 29.36
C LYS A 133 -11.83 31.26 30.00
N TYR A 134 -12.43 30.07 30.09
CA TYR A 134 -13.73 29.87 30.74
C TYR A 134 -13.72 30.37 32.19
N LYS A 135 -12.75 29.92 33.00
CA LYS A 135 -12.61 30.35 34.41
C LYS A 135 -12.42 31.86 34.56
N SER A 136 -11.66 32.47 33.65
CA SER A 136 -11.48 33.93 33.62
C SER A 136 -12.80 34.65 33.33
N LEU A 137 -13.56 34.16 32.35
CA LEU A 137 -14.83 34.75 31.96
C LEU A 137 -15.90 34.60 33.06
N GLU A 138 -15.93 33.44 33.71
CA GLU A 138 -16.76 33.16 34.87
C GLU A 138 -16.47 34.15 36.02
N SER A 139 -15.19 34.38 36.34
CA SER A 139 -14.78 35.36 37.35
C SER A 139 -15.20 36.80 36.99
N LYS A 140 -15.09 37.18 35.71
CA LYS A 140 -15.56 38.49 35.24
C LYS A 140 -17.09 38.62 35.37
N ASN A 141 -17.83 37.57 35.03
CA ASN A 141 -19.29 37.57 35.12
C ASN A 141 -19.77 37.72 36.57
N THR A 142 -19.16 37.00 37.52
CA THR A 142 -19.48 37.16 38.95
C THR A 142 -19.18 38.58 39.46
N ASN A 143 -18.11 39.22 38.97
CA ASN A 143 -17.81 40.61 39.30
C ASN A 143 -18.84 41.59 38.73
N LEU A 144 -19.22 41.41 37.46
CA LEU A 144 -20.27 42.20 36.80
C LEU A 144 -21.61 42.08 37.53
N GLN A 145 -22.01 40.88 37.93
CA GLN A 145 -23.23 40.65 38.72
C GLN A 145 -23.19 41.40 40.06
N LYS A 146 -22.05 41.39 40.76
CA LYS A 146 -21.90 42.18 42.01
C LYS A 146 -22.05 43.67 41.75
N LYS A 147 -21.37 44.20 40.72
CA LYS A 147 -21.47 45.61 40.33
C LYS A 147 -22.90 46.01 39.99
N TYR A 148 -23.62 45.17 39.23
CA TYR A 148 -25.02 45.38 38.88
C TYR A 148 -25.88 45.52 40.14
N LYS A 149 -25.79 44.57 41.08
CA LYS A 149 -26.53 44.62 42.35
C LYS A 149 -26.24 45.90 43.16
N THR A 150 -24.97 46.32 43.21
CA THR A 150 -24.61 47.58 43.89
C THR A 150 -25.24 48.80 43.20
N LEU A 151 -25.25 48.82 41.87
CA LEU A 151 -25.85 49.91 41.11
C LEU A 151 -27.37 49.96 41.31
N GLU A 152 -28.01 48.79 41.30
CA GLU A 152 -29.44 48.61 41.57
C GLU A 152 -29.81 49.17 42.95
N SER A 153 -29.12 48.76 44.03
CA SER A 153 -29.37 49.30 45.38
C SER A 153 -29.19 50.81 45.47
N LYS A 154 -28.14 51.36 44.83
CA LYS A 154 -27.93 52.83 44.78
C LYS A 154 -29.09 53.53 44.09
N ASN A 155 -29.58 52.97 42.99
CA ASN A 155 -30.67 53.56 42.23
C ASN A 155 -31.98 53.57 43.04
N SER A 156 -32.26 52.50 43.79
CA SER A 156 -33.38 52.46 44.74
C SER A 156 -33.25 53.55 45.81
N SER A 157 -32.08 53.74 46.42
CA SER A 157 -31.87 54.80 47.41
C SER A 157 -32.00 56.21 46.81
N LEU A 158 -31.53 56.42 45.58
CA LEU A 158 -31.70 57.68 44.86
C LEU A 158 -33.18 57.97 44.56
N GLN A 159 -33.95 56.95 44.16
CA GLN A 159 -35.39 57.08 43.95
C GLN A 159 -36.13 57.44 45.25
N GLU A 160 -35.76 56.82 46.37
CA GLU A 160 -36.31 57.17 47.69
C GLU A 160 -36.00 58.62 48.08
N GLN A 161 -34.75 59.08 47.86
CA GLN A 161 -34.36 60.48 48.08
C GLN A 161 -35.16 61.45 47.22
N LEU A 162 -35.39 61.12 45.95
CA LEU A 162 -36.18 61.95 45.03
C LEU A 162 -37.62 62.11 45.53
N ASN A 163 -38.26 61.00 45.93
CA ASN A 163 -39.62 61.02 46.45
C ASN A 163 -39.74 61.85 47.75
N SER A 164 -38.73 61.80 48.63
CA SER A 164 -38.69 62.61 49.86
C SER A 164 -38.55 64.10 49.54
N TYR A 165 -37.69 64.45 48.57
CA TYR A 165 -37.50 65.84 48.13
C TYR A 165 -38.78 66.44 47.54
N ASP A 166 -39.50 65.68 46.71
CA ASP A 166 -40.79 66.11 46.16
C ASP A 166 -41.85 66.31 47.26
N SER A 167 -41.86 65.46 48.29
CA SER A 167 -42.79 65.62 49.43
C SER A 167 -42.48 66.83 50.33
N ASP A 168 -41.21 67.19 50.49
CA ASP A 168 -40.80 68.36 51.29
C ASP A 168 -41.05 69.68 50.53
N HIS A 169 -40.96 69.69 49.20
CA HIS A 169 -41.30 70.87 48.39
C HIS A 169 -42.79 71.05 48.10
N ALA A 170 -43.61 70.00 48.21
CA ALA A 170 -45.07 70.12 48.21
C ALA A 170 -45.62 70.85 49.46
N SER A 171 -44.83 70.98 50.54
CA SER A 171 -45.25 71.60 51.80
C SER A 171 -44.95 73.11 51.90
N SER A 172 -44.05 73.66 51.06
CA SER A 172 -43.62 75.08 51.16
C SER A 172 -44.35 76.05 50.22
N TYR A 173 -45.35 75.61 49.47
CA TYR A 173 -46.27 76.48 48.72
C TYR A 173 -47.72 76.11 49.02
N SER A 174 -48.16 76.44 50.23
CA SER A 174 -49.58 76.66 50.51
C SER A 174 -49.91 78.12 50.17
N ILE A 175 -50.15 78.39 48.89
CA ILE A 175 -50.98 79.53 48.45
C ILE A 175 -52.33 78.99 48.01
N SER A 176 -53.36 79.72 48.41
CA SER A 176 -54.78 79.42 48.35
C SER A 176 -55.30 78.89 47.01
N SER A 177 -56.11 77.84 47.13
CA SER A 177 -57.28 77.46 46.32
C SER A 177 -57.73 78.46 45.25
N ILE A 178 -57.75 78.01 43.98
CA ILE A 178 -58.84 78.28 43.03
C ILE A 178 -59.10 77.00 42.21
N ASP A 179 -60.39 76.71 42.12
CA ASP A 179 -61.09 75.70 41.32
C ASP A 179 -60.94 75.95 39.80
N ASP A 180 -61.19 74.88 39.05
CA ASP A 180 -61.56 74.85 37.64
C ASP A 180 -60.48 74.63 36.56
N SER A 181 -60.83 73.68 35.69
CA SER A 181 -60.32 73.36 34.35
C SER A 181 -58.99 72.59 34.20
N SER A 182 -59.17 71.25 34.20
CA SER A 182 -58.59 70.29 33.26
C SER A 182 -57.56 70.81 32.24
N VAL A 183 -56.28 70.51 32.50
CA VAL A 183 -55.30 70.26 31.44
C VAL A 183 -54.44 69.08 31.90
N ASP A 184 -54.87 67.88 31.52
CA ASP A 184 -53.97 66.72 31.44
C ASP A 184 -52.95 67.04 30.34
N ASP A 185 -51.86 67.68 30.70
CA ASP A 185 -50.70 67.84 29.82
C ASP A 185 -49.91 66.53 29.84
N ASP A 186 -50.48 65.52 29.18
CA ASP A 186 -49.78 64.36 28.63
C ASP A 186 -48.74 64.87 27.61
N PHE A 187 -47.59 65.33 28.11
CA PHE A 187 -46.43 65.63 27.28
C PHE A 187 -45.80 64.33 26.77
N SER A 188 -46.56 63.55 25.99
CA SER A 188 -46.03 62.47 25.19
C SER A 188 -45.28 63.08 24.00
N TYR A 189 -43.96 63.22 24.13
CA TYR A 189 -43.10 63.67 23.03
C TYR A 189 -43.18 62.66 21.87
N GLU A 190 -43.87 63.05 20.79
CA GLU A 190 -44.05 62.22 19.61
C GLU A 190 -42.72 62.11 18.84
N VAL A 191 -42.23 60.88 18.72
CA VAL A 191 -41.09 60.50 17.89
C VAL A 191 -41.56 59.59 16.75
N TYR A 192 -40.68 59.30 15.79
CA TYR A 192 -41.04 58.51 14.61
C TYR A 192 -40.17 57.28 14.46
N LYS A 193 -40.78 56.14 14.12
CA LYS A 193 -40.05 54.94 13.73
C LYS A 193 -40.32 54.58 12.27
N THR A 194 -39.42 53.76 11.72
CA THR A 194 -39.68 53.08 10.44
C THR A 194 -40.35 51.73 10.72
N ARG A 195 -41.04 51.17 9.71
CA ARG A 195 -41.76 49.89 9.83
C ARG A 195 -40.91 48.72 10.35
N THR A 196 -39.61 48.69 10.09
CA THR A 196 -38.71 47.57 10.44
C THR A 196 -37.42 48.01 11.15
N GLY A 197 -37.26 49.29 11.48
CA GLY A 197 -36.03 49.81 12.07
C GLY A 197 -35.99 49.64 13.59
N SER A 198 -34.80 49.46 14.13
CA SER A 198 -34.54 49.35 15.58
C SER A 198 -34.29 50.72 16.24
N LYS A 199 -34.67 51.80 15.58
CA LYS A 199 -34.40 53.17 16.02
C LYS A 199 -35.62 54.08 15.91
N TYR A 200 -35.70 55.06 16.81
CA TYR A 200 -36.64 56.18 16.72
C TYR A 200 -35.92 57.46 16.28
N HIS A 201 -36.67 58.38 15.69
CA HIS A 201 -36.17 59.48 14.88
C HIS A 201 -37.01 60.76 15.08
N LYS A 202 -36.42 61.92 14.81
CA LYS A 202 -37.13 63.22 14.75
C LYS A 202 -37.86 63.36 13.42
N SER A 203 -38.96 64.12 13.39
CA SER A 203 -39.65 64.48 12.15
C SER A 203 -38.64 65.10 11.15
N GLY A 204 -38.54 64.51 9.95
CA GLY A 204 -37.60 64.98 8.91
C GLY A 204 -36.26 64.25 8.84
N CYS A 205 -36.04 63.21 9.65
CA CYS A 205 -34.85 62.37 9.49
C CYS A 205 -34.84 61.68 8.11
N ARG A 206 -33.71 61.71 7.40
CA ARG A 206 -33.54 61.08 6.06
C ARG A 206 -33.91 59.59 6.02
N TYR A 207 -33.81 58.89 7.14
CA TYR A 207 -34.14 57.48 7.26
C TYR A 207 -35.65 57.20 7.34
N LEU A 208 -36.48 58.23 7.53
CA LEU A 208 -37.95 58.14 7.50
C LEU A 208 -38.53 58.29 6.08
N SER A 209 -37.69 58.42 5.05
CA SER A 209 -38.11 58.66 3.66
C SER A 209 -39.05 57.59 3.09
N GLN A 210 -38.90 56.35 3.53
CA GLN A 210 -39.72 55.21 3.06
C GLN A 210 -40.85 54.84 4.02
N SER A 211 -40.78 55.26 5.29
CA SER A 211 -41.75 54.91 6.33
C SER A 211 -41.61 55.84 7.52
N LYS A 212 -42.72 56.45 7.95
CA LYS A 212 -42.81 57.34 9.10
C LYS A 212 -44.04 56.96 9.92
N ILE A 213 -43.83 56.39 11.10
CA ILE A 213 -44.89 55.95 12.02
C ILE A 213 -44.68 56.71 13.32
N GLY A 214 -45.66 57.54 13.69
CA GLY A 214 -45.67 58.29 14.97
C GLY A 214 -45.84 57.34 16.15
N ILE A 215 -45.09 57.58 17.21
CA ILE A 215 -45.11 56.81 18.46
C ILE A 215 -44.64 57.73 19.59
N SER A 216 -45.11 57.51 20.81
CA SER A 216 -44.55 58.22 21.97
C SER A 216 -43.10 57.77 22.22
N GLU A 217 -42.25 58.66 22.74
CA GLU A 217 -40.87 58.29 23.09
C GLU A 217 -40.84 57.15 24.13
N SER A 218 -41.76 57.17 25.10
CA SER A 218 -41.90 56.13 26.12
C SER A 218 -42.21 54.76 25.49
N ASP A 219 -43.16 54.68 24.56
CA ASP A 219 -43.48 53.43 23.86
C ASP A 219 -42.33 52.97 22.95
N ALA A 220 -41.60 53.91 22.35
CA ALA A 220 -40.43 53.58 21.54
C ALA A 220 -39.34 52.91 22.38
N ILE A 221 -39.05 53.46 23.56
CA ILE A 221 -38.08 52.90 24.52
C ILE A 221 -38.59 51.57 25.08
N ALA A 222 -39.88 51.46 25.43
CA ALA A 222 -40.49 50.21 25.89
C ALA A 222 -40.44 49.10 24.82
N GLN A 223 -40.48 49.46 23.54
CA GLN A 223 -40.29 48.55 22.40
C GLN A 223 -38.81 48.22 22.10
N GLY A 224 -37.87 48.74 22.90
CA GLY A 224 -36.43 48.49 22.74
C GLY A 224 -35.79 49.25 21.58
N LEU A 225 -36.44 50.31 21.08
CA LEU A 225 -35.86 51.18 20.06
C LEU A 225 -34.81 52.11 20.69
N THR A 226 -33.75 52.40 19.94
CA THR A 226 -32.69 53.31 20.37
C THR A 226 -32.73 54.62 19.57
N PRO A 227 -32.26 55.76 20.10
CA PRO A 227 -32.30 57.01 19.36
C PRO A 227 -31.42 56.94 18.11
N CYS A 228 -31.85 57.64 17.06
CA CYS A 228 -31.08 57.78 15.84
C CYS A 228 -29.96 58.81 16.01
N SER A 229 -28.72 58.34 15.90
CA SER A 229 -27.49 59.14 16.03
C SER A 229 -27.31 60.23 14.96
N VAL A 230 -28.14 60.24 13.92
CA VAL A 230 -28.05 61.21 12.82
C VAL A 230 -28.98 62.41 13.05
N CYS A 231 -30.19 62.18 13.57
CA CYS A 231 -31.13 63.26 13.83
C CYS A 231 -31.25 63.64 15.30
N ASN A 232 -30.61 62.89 16.21
CA ASN A 232 -30.62 63.10 17.67
C ASN A 232 -31.97 63.64 18.16
N PRO A 233 -33.02 62.82 18.03
CA PRO A 233 -34.38 63.19 18.43
C PRO A 233 -34.48 63.63 19.89
#